data_AF-A0A7Y9QUG4-F1
#
_entry.id   AF-A0A7Y9QUG4-F1
#
_cell.length_a   1.000
_cell.length_b   1.000
_cell.length_c   1.000
_cell.angle_alpha   90.00
_cell.angle_beta   90.00
_cell.angle_gamma   90.00
#
_symmetry.space_group_name_H-M   'P 1'
#
loop_
_entity.id
_entity.type
_entity.pdbx_description
1 polymer ?
#
loop_
_entity_poly.entity_id
_entity_poly.type
_entity_poly.pdbx_seq_one_letter_code
_entity_poly.pdbx_strand_id
1 'polypeptide(L)'
;MMKFQVHRTRWLLAALLTAGLMPSAGAGEPAAPTPDALREQAMAMVAQQQDAQALPLFEERVQRQPGQPQALIDLGVALARLGRLTEARQRFDEALRTSSPHALAHDNLVQLQLNMARHAYAAALQSGETPPSADTGLQWSPAPTPAPAPAPAVLPPVASVPASAAPAWIAAPKADASAWLRPLLASLALLALGATAWALNRRPPVETPVDPPAATTSPPVTQAVPEHERAVPEERLIQVYRLIGQGHLARALEAAESLVRDQPRFTLAQLVYGDLLLAHSGVLRGFGRGTTQVPGGQERQIAPLQLEARQRLGAWQQPPPPGTVPRELLLLPTSVRQVVVVDGLRSRLFVLEHRAGQLVPTASLYAAIGRLGVGKQDEGDLRTPLGVYDITGKLDSRQVGDFYGAGALPLSYPNEHDRRLRRTGANIWLHGTRAERHADAPFSSNGCIVLSNPDMERLLRDLVPRRTPVVIAEHLEWVSPKVLAERRSAAIALVESWRMARMQPDPERLLALYDRAFDNGVQGLAEWRRQLAKDAAEHGAKERQLTDLMVLDAQRGGDALFITFREVLRGSVHGPLRRQYWARERGQWKIFSEGVLE
;
A
#
# COMPACT_ATOMS: atom_id res chain seq x y z
N MET A 1 35.65 33.71 -4.53
CA MET A 1 34.85 34.93 -4.75
C MET A 1 33.40 34.64 -4.35
N MET A 2 32.84 35.56 -3.54
CA MET A 2 31.45 35.70 -3.09
C MET A 2 30.78 34.55 -2.31
N LYS A 3 30.83 34.68 -0.98
CA LYS A 3 29.82 34.19 -0.02
C LYS A 3 29.03 35.41 0.47
N PHE A 4 27.70 35.37 0.45
CA PHE A 4 26.86 36.34 1.16
C PHE A 4 26.20 35.67 2.36
N GLN A 5 26.42 36.28 3.51
CA GLN A 5 26.04 35.82 4.83
C GLN A 5 24.97 36.79 5.36
N VAL A 6 23.83 36.25 5.77
CA VAL A 6 22.68 37.00 6.31
C VAL A 6 22.92 37.27 7.79
N HIS A 7 22.86 38.54 8.21
CA HIS A 7 22.83 38.93 9.61
C HIS A 7 21.44 39.40 10.04
N ARG A 8 20.98 38.81 11.16
CA ARG A 8 19.85 39.21 12.01
C ARG A 8 20.24 40.41 12.88
N THR A 9 19.32 41.35 13.13
CA THR A 9 19.19 41.98 14.46
C THR A 9 17.80 42.62 14.70
N ARG A 10 17.28 42.46 15.92
CA ARG A 10 16.09 43.12 16.53
C ARG A 10 16.55 44.34 17.35
N TRP A 11 15.64 45.29 17.62
CA TRP A 11 15.19 45.78 18.95
C TRP A 11 14.83 47.29 19.03
N LEU A 12 13.64 47.54 19.60
CA LEU A 12 13.20 48.58 20.58
C LEU A 12 13.22 50.10 20.31
N LEU A 13 11.99 50.66 20.25
CA LEU A 13 11.38 51.70 21.11
C LEU A 13 12.22 52.91 21.59
N ALA A 14 11.73 54.12 21.28
CA ALA A 14 11.67 55.27 22.20
C ALA A 14 10.57 56.26 21.78
N ALA A 15 9.77 56.69 22.75
CA ALA A 15 8.73 57.70 22.65
C ALA A 15 9.28 59.09 23.02
N LEU A 16 8.67 60.17 22.48
CA LEU A 16 8.59 61.48 23.14
C LEU A 16 7.45 62.32 22.54
N LEU A 17 6.69 62.95 23.44
CA LEU A 17 5.52 63.81 23.22
C LEU A 17 5.86 65.15 22.56
N THR A 18 4.90 65.71 21.81
CA THR A 18 4.43 67.09 22.01
C THR A 18 2.97 67.24 21.57
N ALA A 19 2.24 68.06 22.32
CA ALA A 19 0.79 68.22 22.30
C ALA A 19 0.31 69.32 21.34
N GLY A 20 -0.94 69.16 20.90
CA GLY A 20 -1.89 70.27 20.75
C GLY A 20 -2.24 70.70 19.33
N LEU A 21 -3.37 70.19 18.80
CA LEU A 21 -4.44 70.97 18.16
C LEU A 21 -5.54 70.01 17.67
N MET A 22 -6.68 69.99 18.37
CA MET A 22 -7.93 69.49 17.81
C MET A 22 -8.46 70.52 16.81
N PRO A 23 -9.14 70.07 15.74
CA PRO A 23 -10.58 70.30 15.72
C PRO A 23 -11.43 69.12 15.22
N SER A 24 -12.66 69.14 15.73
CA SER A 24 -13.93 68.58 15.23
C SER A 24 -14.05 67.07 14.98
N ALA A 25 -14.73 66.44 15.94
CA ALA A 25 -15.59 65.28 15.74
C ALA A 25 -16.61 65.53 14.62
N GLY A 26 -16.85 64.55 13.75
CA GLY A 26 -17.92 64.64 12.77
C GLY A 26 -17.82 63.79 11.50
N ALA A 27 -17.05 62.71 11.48
CA ALA A 27 -17.27 61.63 10.51
C ALA A 27 -16.99 60.33 11.26
N GLY A 28 -18.07 59.66 11.70
CA GLY A 28 -17.93 58.33 12.30
C GLY A 28 -17.18 57.44 11.33
N GLU A 29 -16.19 56.70 11.81
CA GLU A 29 -15.70 55.54 11.07
C GLU A 29 -16.93 54.74 10.62
N PRO A 30 -17.02 54.34 9.34
CA PRO A 30 -18.13 53.50 8.91
C PRO A 30 -18.17 52.29 9.83
N ALA A 31 -19.30 52.09 10.50
CA ALA A 31 -19.48 50.99 11.42
C ALA A 31 -19.01 49.70 10.73
N ALA A 32 -18.14 48.93 11.38
CA ALA A 32 -17.61 47.71 10.81
C ALA A 32 -18.78 46.83 10.32
N PRO A 33 -18.72 46.28 9.10
CA PRO A 33 -19.86 45.60 8.49
C PRO A 33 -20.38 44.49 9.42
N THR A 34 -21.69 44.41 9.58
CA THR A 34 -22.31 43.36 10.40
C THR A 34 -22.07 41.98 9.76
N PRO A 35 -22.13 40.88 10.52
CA PRO A 35 -22.03 39.54 9.94
C PRO A 35 -23.03 39.27 8.80
N ASP A 36 -24.23 39.85 8.88
CA ASP A 36 -25.24 39.75 7.82
C ASP A 36 -24.86 40.60 6.59
N ALA A 37 -24.32 41.81 6.80
CA ALA A 37 -23.78 42.63 5.69
C ALA A 37 -22.59 41.96 4.99
N LEU A 38 -21.71 41.29 5.74
CA LEU A 38 -20.62 40.48 5.20
C LEU A 38 -21.18 39.33 4.33
N ARG A 39 -22.25 38.66 4.78
CA ARG A 39 -22.93 37.62 3.99
C ARG A 39 -23.54 38.20 2.72
N GLU A 40 -24.28 39.30 2.79
CA GLU A 40 -24.91 39.94 1.64
C GLU A 40 -23.89 40.34 0.58
N GLN A 41 -22.80 40.97 1.00
CA GLN A 41 -21.69 41.33 0.11
C GLN A 41 -21.04 40.10 -0.53
N ALA A 42 -20.79 39.05 0.26
CA ALA A 42 -20.22 37.81 -0.25
C ALA A 42 -21.17 37.13 -1.26
N MET A 43 -22.46 37.07 -0.98
CA MET A 43 -23.47 36.51 -1.89
C MET A 43 -23.59 37.31 -3.18
N ALA A 44 -23.46 38.64 -3.14
CA ALA A 44 -23.42 39.48 -4.33
C ALA A 44 -22.19 39.19 -5.21
N MET A 45 -21.04 38.89 -4.61
CA MET A 45 -19.84 38.45 -5.34
C MET A 45 -20.02 37.04 -5.93
N VAL A 46 -20.61 36.11 -5.17
CA VAL A 46 -20.94 34.75 -5.67
C VAL A 46 -21.87 34.83 -6.89
N ALA A 47 -22.89 35.70 -6.86
CA ALA A 47 -23.79 35.92 -8.00
C ALA A 47 -23.06 36.44 -9.25
N GLN A 48 -21.94 37.15 -9.06
CA GLN A 48 -21.04 37.61 -10.12
C GLN A 48 -19.97 36.58 -10.51
N GLN A 49 -20.06 35.34 -9.99
CA GLN A 49 -19.05 34.28 -10.17
C GLN A 49 -17.66 34.65 -9.62
N GLN A 50 -17.60 35.59 -8.69
CA GLN A 50 -16.38 36.05 -8.03
C GLN A 50 -16.13 35.26 -6.73
N ASP A 51 -16.22 33.93 -6.79
CA ASP A 51 -16.13 33.05 -5.61
C ASP A 51 -14.82 33.25 -4.82
N ALA A 52 -13.71 33.50 -5.51
CA ALA A 52 -12.41 33.74 -4.89
C ALA A 52 -12.36 35.06 -4.09
N GLN A 53 -13.13 36.07 -4.51
CA GLN A 53 -13.22 37.36 -3.81
C GLN A 53 -14.27 37.32 -2.68
N ALA A 54 -15.28 36.47 -2.81
CA ALA A 54 -16.29 36.26 -1.78
C ALA A 54 -15.74 35.52 -0.55
N LEU A 55 -14.79 34.61 -0.76
CA LEU A 55 -14.27 33.73 0.29
C LEU A 55 -13.75 34.46 1.55
N PRO A 56 -12.90 35.51 1.47
CA PRO A 56 -12.45 36.24 2.66
C PRO A 56 -13.59 36.82 3.51
N LEU A 57 -14.70 37.22 2.88
CA LEU A 57 -15.87 37.77 3.58
C LEU A 57 -16.60 36.67 4.38
N PHE A 58 -16.67 35.45 3.83
CA PHE A 58 -17.20 34.29 4.57
C PHE A 58 -16.26 33.88 5.72
N GLU A 59 -14.94 33.92 5.52
CA GLU A 59 -13.96 33.65 6.57
C GLU A 59 -14.06 34.67 7.70
N GLU A 60 -14.17 35.96 7.37
CA GLU A 60 -14.37 37.04 8.35
C GLU A 60 -15.69 36.88 9.12
N ARG A 61 -16.76 36.49 8.43
CA ARG A 61 -18.05 36.22 9.09
C ARG A 61 -17.94 35.09 10.12
N VAL A 62 -17.26 33.99 9.79
CA VAL A 62 -17.03 32.88 10.73
C VAL A 62 -16.17 33.33 11.91
N GLN A 63 -15.15 34.18 11.69
CA GLN A 63 -14.34 34.75 12.78
C GLN A 63 -15.18 35.61 13.73
N ARG A 64 -16.14 36.38 13.20
CA ARG A 64 -17.05 37.23 14.00
C ARG A 64 -18.16 36.45 14.69
N GLN A 65 -18.56 35.30 14.16
CA GLN A 65 -19.60 34.43 14.69
C GLN A 65 -19.08 32.99 14.87
N PRO A 66 -18.10 32.75 15.77
CA PRO A 66 -17.50 31.44 15.94
C PRO A 66 -18.56 30.42 16.36
N GLY A 67 -18.61 29.31 15.64
CA GLY A 67 -19.53 28.20 15.91
C GLY A 67 -20.98 28.40 15.43
N GLN A 68 -21.33 29.53 14.79
CA GLN A 68 -22.64 29.68 14.15
C GLN A 68 -22.76 28.69 12.96
N PRO A 69 -23.70 27.73 12.98
CA PRO A 69 -23.80 26.72 11.93
C PRO A 69 -24.02 27.31 10.53
N GLN A 70 -24.83 28.37 10.39
CA GLN A 70 -25.11 29.00 9.10
C GLN A 70 -23.84 29.61 8.48
N ALA A 71 -23.03 30.33 9.27
CA ALA A 71 -21.77 30.89 8.80
C ALA A 71 -20.79 29.79 8.35
N LEU A 72 -20.71 28.68 9.10
CA LEU A 72 -19.89 27.52 8.75
C LEU A 72 -20.38 26.82 7.46
N ILE A 73 -21.70 26.68 7.29
CA ILE A 73 -22.30 26.14 6.07
C ILE A 73 -21.95 27.00 4.86
N ASP A 74 -22.12 28.32 4.95
CA ASP A 74 -21.85 29.21 3.82
C ASP A 74 -20.37 29.21 3.44
N LEU A 75 -19.47 29.24 4.44
CA LEU A 75 -18.04 29.07 4.19
C LEU A 75 -17.73 27.72 3.54
N GLY A 76 -18.38 26.63 3.99
CA GLY A 76 -18.27 25.31 3.38
C GLY A 76 -18.68 25.29 1.90
N VAL A 77 -19.80 25.92 1.55
CA VAL A 77 -20.26 26.04 0.15
C VAL A 77 -19.29 26.88 -0.69
N ALA A 78 -18.81 28.01 -0.17
CA ALA A 78 -17.83 28.86 -0.86
C ALA A 78 -16.51 28.10 -1.14
N LEU A 79 -16.00 27.37 -0.15
CA LEU A 79 -14.80 26.53 -0.30
C LEU A 79 -15.00 25.43 -1.34
N ALA A 80 -16.16 24.78 -1.35
CA ALA A 80 -16.46 23.72 -2.30
C ALA A 80 -16.52 24.22 -3.74
N ARG A 81 -17.09 25.42 -3.96
CA ARG A 81 -17.12 26.08 -5.28
C ARG A 81 -15.72 26.41 -5.82
N LEU A 82 -14.76 26.63 -4.93
CA LEU A 82 -13.35 26.83 -5.25
C LEU A 82 -12.55 25.52 -5.39
N GLY A 83 -13.20 24.36 -5.30
CA GLY A 83 -12.54 23.05 -5.34
C GLY A 83 -11.77 22.70 -4.06
N ARG A 84 -11.88 23.50 -2.98
CA ARG A 84 -11.26 23.25 -1.68
C ARG A 84 -12.08 22.25 -0.86
N LEU A 85 -12.32 21.07 -1.43
CA LEU A 85 -13.30 20.08 -0.95
C LEU A 85 -13.00 19.56 0.46
N THR A 86 -11.73 19.30 0.78
CA THR A 86 -11.31 18.87 2.14
C THR A 86 -11.65 19.91 3.20
N GLU A 87 -11.41 21.18 2.90
CA GLU A 87 -11.69 22.28 3.83
C GLU A 87 -13.19 22.52 3.96
N ALA A 88 -13.94 22.43 2.86
CA ALA A 88 -15.40 22.46 2.88
C ALA A 88 -15.98 21.37 3.79
N ARG A 89 -15.48 20.13 3.68
CA ARG A 89 -15.87 19.00 4.53
C ARG A 89 -15.66 19.30 6.01
N GLN A 90 -14.49 19.83 6.37
CA GLN A 90 -14.17 20.22 7.75
C GLN A 90 -15.14 21.27 8.30
N ARG A 91 -15.57 22.25 7.48
CA ARG A 91 -16.55 23.26 7.91
C ARG A 91 -17.93 22.67 8.14
N PHE A 92 -18.40 21.74 7.29
CA PHE A 92 -19.66 21.04 7.53
C PHE A 92 -19.60 20.13 8.76
N ASP A 93 -18.48 19.40 8.96
CA ASP A 93 -18.24 18.59 10.17
C ASP A 93 -18.21 19.47 11.44
N GLU A 94 -17.74 20.71 11.35
CA GLU A 94 -17.78 21.69 12.44
C GLU A 94 -19.21 22.17 12.71
N ALA A 95 -20.00 22.50 11.68
CA ALA A 95 -21.40 22.90 11.82
C ALA A 95 -22.25 21.81 12.49
N LEU A 96 -22.00 20.54 12.18
CA LEU A 96 -22.69 19.40 12.80
C LEU A 96 -22.28 19.16 14.26
N ARG A 97 -21.05 19.55 14.64
CA ARG A 97 -20.59 19.49 16.03
C ARG A 97 -21.18 20.60 16.89
N THR A 98 -21.40 21.79 16.33
CA THR A 98 -21.97 22.92 17.07
C THR A 98 -23.49 22.83 17.21
N SER A 99 -24.19 22.26 16.22
CA SER A 99 -25.63 21.99 16.30
C SER A 99 -25.94 20.59 15.74
N SER A 100 -26.11 19.63 16.64
CA SER A 100 -26.56 18.27 16.32
C SER A 100 -28.05 18.14 16.70
N PRO A 101 -29.00 17.93 15.77
CA PRO A 101 -28.88 17.75 14.31
C PRO A 101 -29.16 19.03 13.48
N HIS A 102 -28.25 19.40 12.57
CA HIS A 102 -28.47 20.46 11.57
C HIS A 102 -28.68 19.87 10.17
N ALA A 103 -29.93 19.70 9.75
CA ALA A 103 -30.31 19.02 8.50
C ALA A 103 -29.55 19.53 7.26
N LEU A 104 -29.51 20.85 7.04
CA LEU A 104 -28.81 21.44 5.89
C LEU A 104 -27.30 21.14 5.86
N ALA A 105 -26.62 21.14 7.01
CA ALA A 105 -25.19 20.83 7.07
C ALA A 105 -24.95 19.36 6.73
N HIS A 106 -25.83 18.48 7.20
CA HIS A 106 -25.79 17.06 6.89
C HIS A 106 -26.05 16.80 5.39
N ASP A 107 -27.08 17.41 4.81
CA ASP A 107 -27.41 17.26 3.38
C ASP A 107 -26.27 17.77 2.48
N ASN A 108 -25.69 18.92 2.82
CA ASN A 108 -24.52 19.45 2.12
C ASN A 108 -23.29 18.55 2.28
N LEU A 109 -23.04 18.00 3.46
CA LEU A 109 -21.93 17.06 3.69
C LEU A 109 -22.09 15.79 2.85
N VAL A 110 -23.30 15.21 2.81
CA VAL A 110 -23.63 14.05 1.99
C VAL A 110 -23.38 14.36 0.51
N GLN A 111 -23.92 15.47 0.00
CA GLN A 111 -23.75 15.87 -1.39
C GLN A 111 -22.28 16.13 -1.74
N LEU A 112 -21.52 16.80 -0.86
CA LEU A 112 -20.09 17.03 -1.02
C LEU A 112 -19.32 15.70 -1.10
N GLN A 113 -19.61 14.75 -0.21
CA GLN A 113 -18.98 13.43 -0.21
C GLN A 113 -19.30 12.64 -1.47
N LEU A 114 -20.53 12.72 -2.00
CA LEU A 114 -20.90 12.11 -3.28
C LEU A 114 -20.10 12.73 -4.44
N ASN A 115 -19.93 14.05 -4.46
CA ASN A 115 -19.12 14.74 -5.47
C ASN A 115 -17.65 14.28 -5.41
N MET A 116 -17.06 14.30 -4.20
CA MET A 116 -15.70 13.84 -3.96
C MET A 116 -15.51 12.37 -4.35
N ALA A 117 -16.49 11.51 -4.05
CA ALA A 117 -16.45 10.11 -4.44
C ALA A 117 -16.44 9.95 -5.96
N ARG A 118 -17.27 10.70 -6.70
CA ARG A 118 -17.26 10.68 -8.17
C ARG A 118 -15.89 11.06 -8.74
N HIS A 119 -15.24 12.08 -8.19
CA HIS A 119 -13.88 12.47 -8.61
C HIS A 119 -12.85 11.38 -8.28
N ALA A 120 -12.91 10.79 -7.09
CA ALA A 120 -12.03 9.70 -6.69
C ALA A 120 -12.21 8.47 -7.60
N TYR A 121 -13.45 8.11 -7.95
CA TYR A 121 -13.74 7.05 -8.90
C TYR A 121 -13.24 7.38 -10.32
N ALA A 122 -13.42 8.61 -10.80
CA ALA A 122 -12.88 9.03 -12.10
C ALA A 122 -11.35 8.92 -12.14
N ALA A 123 -10.66 9.35 -11.08
CA ALA A 123 -9.22 9.22 -10.92
C ALA A 123 -8.77 7.74 -10.85
N ALA A 124 -9.52 6.90 -10.11
CA ALA A 124 -9.25 5.47 -10.02
C ALA A 124 -9.37 4.76 -11.37
N LEU A 125 -10.37 5.15 -12.17
CA LEU A 125 -10.64 4.60 -13.50
C LEU A 125 -9.81 5.25 -14.61
N GLN A 126 -9.07 6.32 -14.31
CA GLN A 126 -8.34 7.15 -15.28
C GLN A 126 -9.26 7.66 -16.41
N SER A 127 -10.56 7.79 -16.14
CA SER A 127 -11.51 8.42 -17.04
C SER A 127 -11.36 9.93 -16.87
N GLY A 128 -11.03 10.65 -17.96
CA GLY A 128 -10.73 12.08 -17.95
C GLY A 128 -11.62 12.90 -17.01
N GLU A 129 -11.00 13.81 -16.27
CA GLU A 129 -11.69 14.65 -15.28
C GLU A 129 -12.75 15.51 -15.98
N THR A 130 -13.99 15.46 -15.47
CA THR A 130 -14.88 16.61 -15.63
C THR A 130 -14.44 17.64 -14.61
N PRO A 131 -14.13 18.89 -15.02
CA PRO A 131 -13.82 19.96 -14.08
C PRO A 131 -14.92 20.04 -13.03
N PRO A 132 -14.60 20.37 -11.76
CA PRO A 132 -15.63 20.65 -10.78
C PRO A 132 -16.54 21.76 -11.34
N SER A 133 -17.79 21.41 -11.61
CA SER A 133 -18.81 22.37 -11.98
C SER A 133 -18.98 23.38 -10.86
N ALA A 134 -19.13 24.66 -11.20
CA ALA A 134 -19.56 25.68 -10.22
C ALA A 134 -20.91 25.31 -9.59
N ASP A 135 -21.72 24.52 -10.30
CA ASP A 135 -22.89 23.84 -9.74
C ASP A 135 -22.46 22.56 -9.02
N THR A 136 -22.22 22.69 -7.73
CA THR A 136 -21.89 21.59 -6.81
C THR A 136 -23.14 20.85 -6.31
N GLY A 137 -24.34 21.38 -6.56
CA GLY A 137 -25.59 20.95 -5.94
C GLY A 137 -25.67 21.23 -4.43
N LEU A 138 -24.73 21.98 -3.87
CA LEU A 138 -24.73 22.39 -2.45
C LEU A 138 -25.63 23.61 -2.23
N GLN A 139 -26.25 23.66 -1.06
CA GLN A 139 -27.22 24.68 -0.69
C GLN A 139 -26.62 25.68 0.29
N TRP A 140 -26.72 26.98 -0.03
CA TRP A 140 -26.41 28.06 0.91
C TRP A 140 -27.41 28.07 2.08
N SER A 141 -26.99 28.58 3.24
CA SER A 141 -27.93 28.81 4.35
C SER A 141 -29.03 29.77 3.92
N PRO A 142 -30.27 29.64 4.43
CA PRO A 142 -31.34 30.60 4.12
C PRO A 142 -30.96 32.01 4.60
N ALA A 143 -31.56 33.02 3.97
CA ALA A 143 -31.38 34.41 4.40
C ALA A 143 -31.83 34.56 5.87
N PRO A 144 -31.13 35.39 6.67
CA PRO A 144 -31.57 35.70 8.02
C PRO A 144 -32.99 36.28 7.94
N THR A 145 -33.92 35.69 8.69
CA THR A 145 -35.28 36.24 8.78
C THR A 145 -35.19 37.52 9.60
N PRO A 146 -35.76 38.66 9.13
CA PRO A 146 -35.79 39.86 9.92
C PRO A 146 -36.53 39.57 11.23
N ALA A 147 -35.92 39.93 12.36
CA ALA A 147 -36.55 39.75 13.67
C ALA A 147 -37.94 40.41 13.66
N PRO A 148 -39.00 39.72 14.15
CA PRO A 148 -40.30 40.36 14.30
C PRO A 148 -40.13 41.61 15.17
N ALA A 149 -40.69 42.74 14.70
CA ALA A 149 -40.65 44.00 15.44
C ALA A 149 -41.16 43.76 16.87
N PRO A 150 -40.48 44.30 17.91
CA PRO A 150 -40.92 44.12 19.28
C PRO A 150 -42.36 44.64 19.42
N ALA A 151 -43.27 43.76 19.84
CA ALA A 151 -44.64 44.14 20.17
C ALA A 151 -44.60 45.22 21.26
N PRO A 152 -45.41 46.29 21.16
CA PRO A 152 -45.42 47.37 22.15
C PRO A 152 -45.76 46.81 23.54
N ALA A 153 -44.92 47.13 24.51
CA ALA A 153 -45.08 46.71 25.90
C ALA A 153 -46.35 47.32 26.50
N VAL A 154 -47.36 46.50 26.75
CA VAL A 154 -48.52 46.85 27.57
C VAL A 154 -48.17 46.47 29.02
N LEU A 155 -48.00 47.48 29.87
CA LEU A 155 -47.78 47.30 31.31
C LEU A 155 -49.12 46.95 32.00
N PRO A 156 -49.18 45.93 32.89
CA PRO A 156 -50.35 45.72 33.74
C PRO A 156 -50.38 46.71 34.91
N PRO A 157 -51.57 47.08 35.43
CA PRO A 157 -51.68 48.02 36.54
C PRO A 157 -51.32 47.37 37.88
N VAL A 158 -50.67 48.18 38.72
CA VAL A 158 -50.27 47.87 40.10
C VAL A 158 -51.52 47.83 41.00
N ALA A 159 -51.69 46.73 41.75
CA ALA A 159 -52.63 46.67 42.87
C ALA A 159 -51.92 46.13 44.12
N SER A 160 -52.26 46.78 45.23
CA SER A 160 -51.65 46.83 46.55
C SER A 160 -51.68 45.53 47.36
N VAL A 161 -50.58 45.30 48.09
CA VAL A 161 -50.46 44.32 49.19
C VAL A 161 -51.06 44.91 50.48
N PRO A 162 -51.68 44.08 51.34
CA PRO A 162 -51.43 44.17 52.77
C PRO A 162 -50.98 42.84 53.39
N ALA A 163 -50.50 42.98 54.62
CA ALA A 163 -49.44 42.20 55.23
C ALA A 163 -49.87 40.94 56.01
N SER A 164 -48.90 40.00 56.10
CA SER A 164 -48.49 39.26 57.30
C SER A 164 -49.54 38.52 58.13
N ALA A 165 -49.53 37.19 58.05
CA ALA A 165 -49.37 36.31 59.23
C ALA A 165 -49.01 34.88 58.81
N ALA A 166 -47.99 34.31 59.48
CA ALA A 166 -47.68 32.88 59.55
C ALA A 166 -47.46 32.54 61.04
N PRO A 167 -47.29 31.28 61.48
CA PRO A 167 -47.44 29.98 60.80
C PRO A 167 -48.29 28.96 61.60
N ALA A 168 -48.70 27.83 61.00
CA ALA A 168 -48.70 26.52 61.65
C ALA A 168 -49.20 25.33 60.76
N TRP A 169 -48.27 24.47 60.36
CA TRP A 169 -48.34 22.99 60.28
C TRP A 169 -49.71 22.29 60.26
N ILE A 170 -50.13 21.76 59.09
CA ILE A 170 -50.82 20.46 58.94
C ILE A 170 -50.36 19.77 57.64
N ALA A 171 -50.18 18.45 57.75
CA ALA A 171 -49.56 17.51 56.83
C ALA A 171 -50.16 17.42 55.41
N ALA A 172 -49.30 17.12 54.45
CA ALA A 172 -49.64 16.75 53.07
C ALA A 172 -50.10 15.29 52.96
N PRO A 173 -51.14 14.97 52.17
CA PRO A 173 -51.33 13.62 51.65
C PRO A 173 -50.47 13.41 50.41
N LYS A 174 -49.79 12.25 50.36
CA LYS A 174 -49.07 11.74 49.18
C LYS A 174 -50.09 11.35 48.12
N ALA A 175 -49.90 11.82 46.89
CA ALA A 175 -50.62 11.32 45.71
C ALA A 175 -49.68 10.46 44.86
N ASP A 176 -50.19 9.28 44.53
CA ASP A 176 -49.52 8.14 43.95
C ASP A 176 -48.98 8.37 42.53
N ALA A 177 -47.69 8.17 42.35
CA ALA A 177 -47.04 7.98 41.06
C ALA A 177 -46.98 6.48 40.73
N SER A 178 -48.13 5.85 40.46
CA SER A 178 -48.18 4.50 39.91
C SER A 178 -49.44 4.27 39.08
N ALA A 179 -49.47 4.83 37.87
CA ALA A 179 -50.57 4.58 36.93
C ALA A 179 -50.15 4.51 35.45
N TRP A 180 -48.87 4.21 35.15
CA TRP A 180 -48.44 3.93 33.76
C TRP A 180 -47.53 2.70 33.62
N LEU A 181 -47.40 1.86 34.67
CA LEU A 181 -46.51 0.69 34.69
C LEU A 181 -47.20 -0.68 34.49
N ARG A 182 -48.35 -0.74 33.80
CA ARG A 182 -49.08 -2.00 33.57
C ARG A 182 -49.70 -1.98 32.17
N PRO A 183 -48.95 -2.29 31.08
CA PRO A 183 -48.97 -3.68 30.60
C PRO A 183 -47.71 -4.06 29.78
N LEU A 184 -46.57 -4.33 30.41
CA LEU A 184 -45.39 -4.88 29.70
C LEU A 184 -44.69 -6.03 30.42
N LEU A 185 -45.20 -6.45 31.59
CA LEU A 185 -44.64 -7.55 32.38
C LEU A 185 -45.48 -8.85 32.33
N ALA A 186 -46.47 -8.94 31.45
CA ALA A 186 -47.28 -10.16 31.26
C ALA A 186 -46.86 -11.03 30.06
N SER A 187 -45.93 -10.58 29.21
CA SER A 187 -45.53 -11.31 27.99
C SER A 187 -44.22 -12.10 28.11
N LEU A 188 -43.52 -12.01 29.24
CA LEU A 188 -42.20 -12.64 29.45
C LEU A 188 -42.23 -13.91 30.32
N ALA A 189 -43.40 -14.34 30.80
CA ALA A 189 -43.53 -15.51 31.68
C ALA A 189 -44.07 -16.78 31.01
N LEU A 190 -44.42 -16.77 29.71
CA LEU A 190 -45.03 -17.92 29.01
C LEU A 190 -44.16 -18.58 27.93
N LEU A 191 -42.93 -18.11 27.69
CA LEU A 191 -41.96 -18.75 26.78
C LEU A 191 -40.89 -19.58 27.51
N ALA A 192 -40.96 -19.70 28.83
CA ALA A 192 -39.98 -20.43 29.65
C ALA A 192 -40.38 -21.88 30.02
N LEU A 193 -41.53 -22.39 29.54
CA LEU A 193 -42.02 -23.74 29.89
C LEU A 193 -42.20 -24.69 28.69
N GLY A 194 -41.86 -24.27 27.46
CA GLY A 194 -41.95 -25.12 26.25
C GLY A 194 -40.63 -25.77 25.80
N ALA A 195 -39.49 -25.32 26.31
CA ALA A 195 -38.17 -25.73 25.81
C ALA A 195 -37.48 -26.83 26.65
N THR A 196 -38.10 -27.34 27.70
CA THR A 196 -37.49 -28.33 28.62
C THR A 196 -37.83 -29.79 28.30
N ALA A 197 -38.65 -30.08 27.28
CA ALA A 197 -39.02 -31.46 26.91
C ALA A 197 -38.27 -32.01 25.67
N TRP A 198 -37.54 -31.18 24.91
CA TRP A 198 -36.83 -31.62 23.70
C TRP A 198 -35.34 -31.92 23.93
N ALA A 199 -34.76 -31.46 25.04
CA ALA A 199 -33.32 -31.57 25.32
C ALA A 199 -32.90 -32.82 26.13
N LEU A 200 -33.83 -33.70 26.52
CA LEU A 200 -33.55 -34.82 27.45
C LEU A 200 -33.23 -36.17 26.79
N ASN A 201 -33.13 -36.28 25.46
CA ASN A 201 -32.94 -37.60 24.83
C ASN A 201 -31.91 -37.71 23.69
N ARG A 202 -30.82 -36.93 23.73
CA ARG A 202 -29.65 -37.21 22.89
C ARG A 202 -28.38 -37.19 23.71
N ARG A 203 -27.80 -38.37 23.94
CA ARG A 203 -26.43 -38.53 24.45
C ARG A 203 -25.46 -38.42 23.26
N PRO A 204 -24.56 -37.43 23.20
CA PRO A 204 -23.38 -37.49 22.33
C PRO A 204 -22.27 -38.32 23.01
N PRO A 205 -21.30 -38.85 22.23
CA PRO A 205 -20.25 -39.71 22.75
C PRO A 205 -19.24 -38.93 23.62
N VAL A 206 -18.63 -39.66 24.54
CA VAL A 206 -17.65 -39.17 25.53
C VAL A 206 -16.35 -38.79 24.82
N GLU A 207 -16.02 -37.50 24.80
CA GLU A 207 -14.67 -36.99 24.55
C GLU A 207 -14.04 -36.57 25.88
N THR A 208 -12.82 -37.05 26.12
CA THR A 208 -11.98 -36.71 27.27
C THR A 208 -11.62 -35.22 27.28
N PRO A 209 -11.59 -34.54 28.43
CA PRO A 209 -11.29 -33.11 28.50
C PRO A 209 -9.81 -32.87 28.16
N VAL A 210 -9.56 -32.16 27.07
CA VAL A 210 -8.28 -31.50 26.80
C VAL A 210 -8.41 -30.07 27.30
N ASP A 211 -7.51 -29.65 28.18
CA ASP A 211 -7.45 -28.28 28.68
C ASP A 211 -7.44 -27.27 27.52
N PRO A 212 -8.22 -26.17 27.59
CA PRO A 212 -8.20 -25.16 26.55
C PRO A 212 -6.80 -24.54 26.49
N PRO A 213 -6.16 -24.43 25.30
CA PRO A 213 -4.94 -23.66 25.18
C PRO A 213 -5.26 -22.22 25.57
N ALA A 214 -4.43 -21.68 26.46
CA ALA A 214 -4.50 -20.31 26.92
C ALA A 214 -4.81 -19.36 25.76
N ALA A 215 -5.80 -18.48 25.96
CA ALA A 215 -6.06 -17.37 25.08
C ALA A 215 -4.74 -16.64 24.82
N THR A 216 -4.16 -16.84 23.64
CA THR A 216 -3.01 -16.07 23.18
C THR A 216 -3.49 -14.65 23.03
N THR A 217 -3.06 -13.85 24.00
CA THR A 217 -3.00 -12.39 23.97
C THR A 217 -2.76 -11.89 22.56
N SER A 218 -3.57 -10.91 22.15
CA SER A 218 -3.36 -10.11 20.94
C SER A 218 -1.88 -9.81 20.73
N PRO A 219 -1.36 -9.87 19.48
CA PRO A 219 0.03 -9.51 19.24
C PRO A 219 0.28 -8.08 19.74
N PRO A 220 1.45 -7.79 20.32
CA PRO A 220 1.71 -6.51 20.91
C PRO A 220 1.69 -5.44 19.83
N VAL A 221 0.73 -4.52 19.94
CA VAL A 221 0.88 -3.17 19.39
C VAL A 221 1.94 -2.50 20.24
N THR A 222 3.09 -2.19 19.66
CA THR A 222 3.82 -0.90 19.73
C THR A 222 5.25 -1.14 19.24
N GLN A 223 5.51 -0.79 17.99
CA GLN A 223 6.80 -0.19 17.66
C GLN A 223 6.49 1.17 17.06
N ALA A 224 6.95 2.21 17.75
CA ALA A 224 6.96 3.56 17.23
C ALA A 224 7.90 3.58 16.02
N VAL A 225 7.29 3.82 14.88
CA VAL A 225 7.87 3.92 13.54
C VAL A 225 8.62 5.27 13.45
N PRO A 226 9.96 5.32 13.38
CA PRO A 226 10.74 6.56 13.34
C PRO A 226 10.42 7.46 12.14
N GLU A 227 10.61 8.76 12.29
CA GLU A 227 10.24 9.85 11.35
C GLU A 227 10.77 9.74 9.89
N HIS A 228 11.71 8.82 9.61
CA HIS A 228 12.12 8.46 8.23
C HIS A 228 11.13 7.52 7.51
N GLU A 229 10.16 6.97 8.23
CA GLU A 229 9.00 6.24 7.72
C GLU A 229 7.85 7.22 7.45
N ARG A 230 8.00 8.06 6.44
CA ARG A 230 6.83 8.33 5.59
C ARG A 230 6.47 6.97 5.00
N ALA A 231 5.59 6.25 5.69
CA ALA A 231 5.21 4.88 5.36
C ALA A 231 5.03 4.74 3.85
N VAL A 232 5.68 3.73 3.26
CA VAL A 232 5.65 3.46 1.83
C VAL A 232 4.17 3.47 1.39
N PRO A 233 3.78 4.02 0.22
CA PRO A 233 2.37 4.18 -0.14
C PRO A 233 1.50 2.93 0.07
N GLU A 234 2.07 1.73 -0.15
CA GLU A 234 1.43 0.47 0.17
C GLU A 234 1.11 0.29 1.67
N GLU A 235 2.04 0.58 2.58
CA GLU A 235 1.83 0.47 4.03
C GLU A 235 0.72 1.40 4.51
N ARG A 236 0.65 2.61 3.95
CA ARG A 236 -0.45 3.55 4.23
C ARG A 236 -1.78 3.00 3.77
N LEU A 237 -1.83 2.37 2.59
CA LEU A 237 -3.02 1.70 2.09
C LEU A 237 -3.43 0.51 3.00
N ILE A 238 -2.48 -0.32 3.44
CA ILE A 238 -2.74 -1.41 4.39
C ILE A 238 -3.27 -0.86 5.72
N GLN A 239 -2.74 0.27 6.19
CA GLN A 239 -3.24 0.92 7.39
C GLN A 239 -4.69 1.41 7.23
N VAL A 240 -5.08 1.92 6.05
CA VAL A 240 -6.48 2.24 5.73
C VAL A 240 -7.35 0.99 5.85
N TYR A 241 -6.95 -0.14 5.24
CA TYR A 241 -7.71 -1.38 5.34
C TYR A 241 -7.83 -1.92 6.78
N ARG A 242 -6.78 -1.78 7.59
CA ARG A 242 -6.84 -2.12 9.02
C ARG A 242 -7.89 -1.29 9.76
N LEU A 243 -7.93 0.02 9.53
CA LEU A 243 -8.92 0.89 10.15
C LEU A 243 -10.35 0.52 9.71
N ILE A 244 -10.53 0.16 8.44
CA ILE A 244 -11.82 -0.37 7.93
C ILE A 244 -12.20 -1.66 8.68
N GLY A 245 -11.29 -2.64 8.77
CA GLY A 245 -11.55 -3.91 9.45
C GLY A 245 -11.82 -3.78 10.95
N GLN A 246 -11.35 -2.69 11.57
CA GLN A 246 -11.61 -2.34 12.97
C GLN A 246 -12.90 -1.51 13.17
N GLY A 247 -13.63 -1.17 12.09
CA GLY A 247 -14.82 -0.33 12.14
C GLY A 247 -14.54 1.16 12.33
N HIS A 248 -13.28 1.61 12.26
CA HIS A 248 -12.88 3.00 12.43
C HIS A 248 -12.97 3.79 11.11
N LEU A 249 -14.16 3.87 10.50
CA LEU A 249 -14.36 4.45 9.17
C LEU A 249 -13.94 5.92 9.06
N ALA A 250 -14.16 6.74 10.08
CA ALA A 250 -13.75 8.14 10.08
C ALA A 250 -12.22 8.29 9.98
N ARG A 251 -11.47 7.53 10.80
CA ARG A 251 -10.00 7.51 10.75
C ARG A 251 -9.49 6.89 9.44
N ALA A 252 -10.18 5.89 8.92
CA ALA A 252 -9.85 5.30 7.62
C ALA A 252 -9.98 6.33 6.49
N LEU A 253 -11.05 7.13 6.51
CA LEU A 253 -11.28 8.21 5.54
C LEU A 253 -10.17 9.26 5.59
N GLU A 254 -9.79 9.73 6.79
CA GLU A 254 -8.68 10.68 6.96
C GLU A 254 -7.34 10.11 6.44
N ALA A 255 -7.05 8.85 6.74
CA ALA A 255 -5.85 8.17 6.28
C ALA A 255 -5.83 8.00 4.74
N ALA A 256 -6.98 7.63 4.15
CA ALA A 256 -7.14 7.50 2.71
C ALA A 256 -7.02 8.85 1.99
N GLU A 257 -7.67 9.90 2.52
CA GLU A 257 -7.58 11.27 2.03
C GLU A 257 -6.13 11.77 2.01
N SER A 258 -5.39 11.53 3.09
CA SER A 258 -3.98 11.90 3.13
C SER A 258 -3.16 11.12 2.10
N LEU A 259 -3.46 9.84 1.88
CA LEU A 259 -2.75 9.01 0.92
C LEU A 259 -2.97 9.49 -0.51
N VAL A 260 -4.22 9.73 -0.92
CA VAL A 260 -4.52 10.17 -2.29
C VAL A 260 -4.06 11.60 -2.58
N ARG A 261 -3.97 12.46 -1.56
CA ARG A 261 -3.36 13.79 -1.68
C ARG A 261 -1.87 13.70 -2.02
N ASP A 262 -1.14 12.81 -1.35
CA ASP A 262 0.30 12.65 -1.55
C ASP A 262 0.63 11.76 -2.76
N GLN A 263 -0.29 10.86 -3.14
CA GLN A 263 -0.15 9.89 -4.22
C GLN A 263 -1.40 9.91 -5.13
N PRO A 264 -1.66 11.01 -5.86
CA PRO A 264 -2.89 11.18 -6.64
C PRO A 264 -3.03 10.15 -7.77
N ARG A 265 -1.90 9.61 -8.25
CA ARG A 265 -1.81 8.59 -9.30
C ARG A 265 -1.95 7.15 -8.77
N PHE A 266 -2.20 6.97 -7.47
CA PHE A 266 -2.44 5.65 -6.89
C PHE A 266 -3.92 5.29 -7.00
N THR A 267 -4.28 4.74 -8.15
CA THR A 267 -5.67 4.42 -8.53
C THR A 267 -6.40 3.52 -7.53
N LEU A 268 -5.72 2.53 -6.95
CA LEU A 268 -6.32 1.71 -5.91
C LEU A 268 -6.64 2.52 -4.63
N ALA A 269 -5.75 3.43 -4.22
CA ALA A 269 -6.03 4.31 -3.10
C ALA A 269 -7.21 5.25 -3.38
N GLN A 270 -7.32 5.76 -4.62
CA GLN A 270 -8.45 6.56 -5.07
C GLN A 270 -9.78 5.78 -5.00
N LEU A 271 -9.78 4.51 -5.42
CA LEU A 271 -10.95 3.64 -5.31
C LEU A 271 -11.40 3.49 -3.85
N VAL A 272 -10.46 3.16 -2.95
CA VAL A 272 -10.75 2.96 -1.53
C VAL A 272 -11.22 4.27 -0.87
N TYR A 273 -10.63 5.40 -1.25
CA TYR A 273 -11.06 6.71 -0.78
C TYR A 273 -12.50 7.03 -1.22
N GLY A 274 -12.83 6.78 -2.50
CA GLY A 274 -14.19 6.91 -3.01
C GLY A 274 -15.19 6.04 -2.26
N ASP A 275 -14.85 4.79 -1.97
CA ASP A 275 -15.70 3.90 -1.18
C ASP A 275 -15.94 4.41 0.24
N LEU A 276 -14.90 4.93 0.90
CA LEU A 276 -15.00 5.48 2.25
C LEU A 276 -15.89 6.72 2.30
N LEU A 277 -15.83 7.57 1.27
CA LEU A 277 -16.73 8.72 1.13
C LEU A 277 -18.20 8.27 0.96
N LEU A 278 -18.44 7.25 0.13
CA LEU A 278 -19.78 6.66 -0.01
C LEU A 278 -20.26 5.96 1.27
N ALA A 279 -19.35 5.37 2.05
CA ALA A 279 -19.69 4.73 3.32
C ALA A 279 -20.16 5.78 4.33
N HIS A 280 -19.48 6.92 4.38
CA HIS A 280 -19.79 8.00 5.30
C HIS A 280 -21.11 8.70 4.95
N SER A 281 -21.48 8.73 3.67
CA SER A 281 -22.77 9.28 3.22
C SER A 281 -23.95 8.31 3.37
N GLY A 282 -23.70 7.05 3.80
CA GLY A 282 -24.73 6.02 3.93
C GLY A 282 -25.20 5.40 2.61
N VAL A 283 -24.53 5.71 1.49
CA VAL A 283 -24.92 5.26 0.14
C VAL A 283 -24.16 4.00 -0.31
N LEU A 284 -23.07 3.62 0.39
CA LEU A 284 -22.24 2.48 0.01
C LEU A 284 -23.02 1.16 0.03
N ARG A 285 -23.03 0.48 -1.13
CA ARG A 285 -23.59 -0.88 -1.29
C ARG A 285 -22.58 -2.00 -1.06
N GLY A 286 -21.29 -1.66 -1.00
CA GLY A 286 -20.16 -2.55 -0.71
C GLY A 286 -18.85 -1.99 -1.29
N PHE A 287 -17.72 -2.23 -0.62
CA PHE A 287 -16.40 -1.77 -1.08
C PHE A 287 -16.04 -2.35 -2.46
N GLY A 288 -15.50 -1.51 -3.32
CA GLY A 288 -15.03 -1.83 -4.66
C GLY A 288 -16.14 -2.12 -5.68
N ARG A 289 -17.40 -1.74 -5.42
CA ARG A 289 -18.53 -2.08 -6.32
C ARG A 289 -18.95 -0.99 -7.30
N GLY A 290 -18.33 0.20 -7.25
CA GLY A 290 -18.70 1.32 -8.13
C GLY A 290 -19.97 2.04 -7.69
N THR A 291 -20.36 3.08 -8.44
CA THR A 291 -21.61 3.81 -8.23
C THR A 291 -22.72 3.27 -9.12
N THR A 292 -23.98 3.35 -8.67
CA THR A 292 -25.15 2.70 -9.28
C THR A 292 -25.63 3.31 -10.61
N GLN A 293 -24.88 4.24 -11.18
CA GLN A 293 -25.28 4.96 -12.40
C GLN A 293 -24.81 4.32 -13.72
N VAL A 294 -24.07 3.20 -13.70
CA VAL A 294 -23.64 2.53 -14.95
C VAL A 294 -23.70 1.00 -14.83
N PRO A 295 -24.71 0.32 -15.41
CA PRO A 295 -24.72 -1.14 -15.55
C PRO A 295 -23.59 -1.62 -16.47
N GLY A 296 -22.78 -2.60 -16.02
CA GLY A 296 -21.86 -3.40 -16.84
C GLY A 296 -20.58 -2.74 -17.38
N GLY A 297 -20.43 -1.41 -17.26
CA GLY A 297 -19.28 -0.66 -17.80
C GLY A 297 -18.10 -0.47 -16.82
N GLN A 298 -18.39 -0.10 -15.56
CA GLN A 298 -17.34 0.17 -14.55
C GLN A 298 -16.78 -1.10 -13.92
N GLU A 299 -17.59 -2.15 -13.75
CA GLU A 299 -17.14 -3.40 -13.09
C GLU A 299 -15.91 -4.02 -13.76
N ARG A 300 -15.85 -4.04 -15.10
CA ARG A 300 -14.68 -4.52 -15.84
C ARG A 300 -13.43 -3.68 -15.62
N GLN A 301 -13.59 -2.39 -15.34
CA GLN A 301 -12.48 -1.46 -15.09
C GLN A 301 -12.04 -1.48 -13.62
N ILE A 302 -12.94 -1.82 -12.69
CA ILE A 302 -12.65 -1.93 -11.25
C ILE A 302 -12.04 -3.30 -10.90
N ALA A 303 -12.38 -4.36 -11.61
CA ALA A 303 -11.91 -5.72 -11.33
C ALA A 303 -10.37 -5.86 -11.19
N PRO A 304 -9.53 -5.20 -12.02
CA PRO A 304 -8.07 -5.21 -11.82
C PRO A 304 -7.63 -4.57 -10.50
N LEU A 305 -8.28 -3.48 -10.05
CA LEU A 305 -7.98 -2.84 -8.77
C LEU A 305 -8.43 -3.71 -7.59
N GLN A 306 -9.58 -4.40 -7.71
CA GLN A 306 -10.00 -5.39 -6.70
C GLN A 306 -9.02 -6.56 -6.60
N LEU A 307 -8.45 -6.98 -7.73
CA LEU A 307 -7.42 -8.02 -7.74
C LEU A 307 -6.14 -7.50 -7.08
N GLU A 308 -5.71 -6.28 -7.38
CA GLU A 308 -4.57 -5.62 -6.72
C GLU A 308 -4.76 -5.55 -5.20
N ALA A 309 -5.93 -5.11 -4.75
CA ALA A 309 -6.29 -5.05 -3.33
C ALA A 309 -6.15 -6.43 -2.66
N ARG A 310 -6.67 -7.47 -3.29
CA ARG A 310 -6.59 -8.85 -2.78
C ARG A 310 -5.14 -9.36 -2.71
N GLN A 311 -4.30 -9.07 -3.71
CA GLN A 311 -2.89 -9.47 -3.70
C GLN A 311 -2.12 -8.79 -2.57
N ARG A 312 -2.26 -7.46 -2.43
CA ARG A 312 -1.58 -6.68 -1.38
C ARG A 312 -2.04 -7.11 0.02
N LEU A 313 -3.36 -7.27 0.22
CA LEU A 313 -3.91 -7.74 1.50
C LEU A 313 -3.48 -9.18 1.82
N GLY A 314 -3.50 -10.08 0.84
CA GLY A 314 -3.06 -11.46 1.01
C GLY A 314 -1.60 -11.56 1.42
N ALA A 315 -0.72 -10.77 0.78
CA ALA A 315 0.70 -10.70 1.14
C ALA A 315 0.92 -10.16 2.57
N TRP A 316 0.09 -9.22 3.01
CA TRP A 316 0.14 -8.69 4.37
C TRP A 316 -0.39 -9.70 5.41
N GLN A 317 -1.48 -10.41 5.11
CA GLN A 317 -2.07 -11.42 6.01
C GLN A 317 -1.21 -12.67 6.16
N GLN A 318 -0.42 -13.00 5.14
CA GLN A 318 0.42 -14.19 5.11
C GLN A 318 1.88 -13.82 4.84
N PRO A 319 2.54 -13.10 5.77
CA PRO A 319 3.95 -12.79 5.64
C PRO A 319 4.78 -14.08 5.70
N PRO A 320 5.99 -14.08 5.12
CA PRO A 320 6.94 -15.18 5.28
C PRO A 320 7.14 -15.51 6.77
N PRO A 321 7.03 -16.78 7.19
CA PRO A 321 7.28 -17.14 8.58
C PRO A 321 8.72 -16.80 9.00
N PRO A 322 8.94 -16.29 10.23
CA PRO A 322 10.29 -15.96 10.70
C PRO A 322 11.25 -17.14 10.62
N GLY A 323 12.49 -16.88 10.20
CA GLY A 323 13.53 -17.91 10.09
C GLY A 323 13.35 -18.91 8.94
N THR A 324 12.42 -18.66 8.02
CA THR A 324 12.24 -19.46 6.81
C THR A 324 12.86 -18.81 5.58
N VAL A 325 13.17 -19.62 4.57
CA VAL A 325 13.67 -19.19 3.26
C VAL A 325 12.86 -19.86 2.16
N PRO A 326 12.77 -19.27 0.96
CA PRO A 326 12.22 -19.96 -0.19
C PRO A 326 12.97 -21.26 -0.47
N ARG A 327 12.22 -22.31 -0.80
CA ARG A 327 12.75 -23.66 -1.03
C ARG A 327 13.85 -23.69 -2.10
N GLU A 328 13.84 -22.74 -3.03
CA GLU A 328 14.80 -22.64 -4.11
C GLU A 328 16.21 -22.23 -3.65
N LEU A 329 16.33 -21.61 -2.47
CA LEU A 329 17.60 -21.10 -1.94
C LEU A 329 18.32 -22.16 -1.11
N LEU A 330 18.97 -23.14 -1.78
CA LEU A 330 19.65 -24.24 -1.09
C LEU A 330 20.92 -23.78 -0.36
N LEU A 331 21.75 -22.97 -1.01
CA LEU A 331 22.96 -22.39 -0.44
C LEU A 331 23.24 -21.03 -1.07
N LEU A 332 23.41 -20.01 -0.23
CA LEU A 332 23.79 -18.66 -0.65
C LEU A 332 25.04 -18.24 0.15
N PRO A 333 26.16 -17.89 -0.49
CA PRO A 333 27.36 -17.46 0.21
C PRO A 333 27.18 -16.03 0.71
N THR A 334 27.85 -15.67 1.82
CA THR A 334 27.75 -14.32 2.40
C THR A 334 28.31 -13.21 1.49
N SER A 335 29.07 -13.57 0.47
CA SER A 335 29.53 -12.65 -0.59
C SER A 335 28.40 -12.19 -1.51
N VAL A 336 27.31 -12.96 -1.62
CA VAL A 336 26.07 -12.54 -2.27
C VAL A 336 25.23 -11.78 -1.24
N ARG A 337 25.36 -10.45 -1.25
CA ARG A 337 24.71 -9.58 -0.27
C ARG A 337 23.18 -9.71 -0.28
N GLN A 338 22.60 -9.83 -1.47
CA GLN A 338 21.15 -9.80 -1.69
C GLN A 338 20.74 -10.83 -2.74
N VAL A 339 19.54 -11.38 -2.57
CA VAL A 339 18.83 -12.19 -3.57
C VAL A 339 17.42 -11.65 -3.73
N VAL A 340 16.94 -11.60 -4.96
CA VAL A 340 15.55 -11.27 -5.28
C VAL A 340 14.79 -12.56 -5.50
N VAL A 341 13.62 -12.69 -4.88
CA VAL A 341 12.70 -13.80 -5.14
C VAL A 341 11.32 -13.26 -5.48
N VAL A 342 10.68 -13.83 -6.50
CA VAL A 342 9.40 -13.38 -7.03
C VAL A 342 8.40 -14.52 -6.92
N ASP A 343 7.29 -14.26 -6.23
CA ASP A 343 6.09 -15.09 -6.24
C ASP A 343 5.15 -14.55 -7.32
N GLY A 344 5.11 -15.25 -8.45
CA GLY A 344 4.36 -14.79 -9.61
C GLY A 344 2.85 -14.73 -9.36
N LEU A 345 2.27 -15.79 -8.80
CA LEU A 345 0.82 -15.85 -8.58
C LEU A 345 0.35 -14.92 -7.46
N ARG A 346 1.23 -14.55 -6.51
CA ARG A 346 0.93 -13.54 -5.48
C ARG A 346 1.28 -12.10 -5.90
N SER A 347 1.84 -11.89 -7.09
CA SER A 347 2.27 -10.57 -7.57
C SER A 347 3.18 -9.88 -6.56
N ARG A 348 4.17 -10.64 -6.04
CA ARG A 348 5.02 -10.21 -4.95
C ARG A 348 6.49 -10.46 -5.23
N LEU A 349 7.31 -9.46 -4.95
CA LEU A 349 8.76 -9.53 -5.00
C LEU A 349 9.31 -9.33 -3.59
N PHE A 350 10.25 -10.18 -3.18
CA PHE A 350 10.98 -10.02 -1.93
C PHE A 350 12.46 -9.79 -2.24
N VAL A 351 13.10 -8.96 -1.42
CA VAL A 351 14.55 -8.86 -1.35
C VAL A 351 14.98 -9.49 -0.03
N LEU A 352 15.89 -10.47 -0.09
CA LEU A 352 16.44 -11.10 1.10
C LEU A 352 17.92 -10.73 1.24
N GLU A 353 18.36 -10.54 2.49
CA GLU A 353 19.74 -10.17 2.83
C GLU A 353 20.27 -11.05 3.95
N HIS A 354 21.59 -11.23 3.98
CA HIS A 354 22.25 -11.83 5.13
C HIS A 354 22.27 -10.85 6.30
N ARG A 355 21.63 -11.20 7.42
CA ARG A 355 21.70 -10.48 8.71
C ARG A 355 21.97 -11.46 9.83
N ALA A 356 23.00 -11.20 10.63
CA ALA A 356 23.42 -12.07 11.73
C ALA A 356 23.56 -13.56 11.34
N GLY A 357 24.10 -13.83 10.15
CA GLY A 357 24.29 -15.21 9.64
C GLY A 357 23.02 -15.90 9.12
N GLN A 358 21.86 -15.21 9.12
CA GLN A 358 20.61 -15.73 8.57
C GLN A 358 20.19 -14.93 7.33
N LEU A 359 19.50 -15.59 6.40
CA LEU A 359 18.91 -14.93 5.25
C LEU A 359 17.50 -14.47 5.63
N VAL A 360 17.25 -13.16 5.60
CA VAL A 360 15.97 -12.57 6.05
C VAL A 360 15.37 -11.66 4.98
N PRO A 361 14.04 -11.64 4.79
CA PRO A 361 13.38 -10.66 3.93
C PRO A 361 13.55 -9.24 4.49
N THR A 362 14.03 -8.31 3.67
CA THR A 362 14.23 -6.89 4.01
C THR A 362 13.37 -5.94 3.17
N ALA A 363 12.71 -6.48 2.15
CA ALA A 363 11.66 -5.83 1.40
C ALA A 363 10.61 -6.85 0.98
N SER A 364 9.35 -6.42 0.96
CA SER A 364 8.19 -7.15 0.44
C SER A 364 7.42 -6.15 -0.42
N LEU A 365 7.54 -6.27 -1.73
CA LEU A 365 7.12 -5.27 -2.71
C LEU A 365 6.04 -5.85 -3.62
N TYR A 366 4.97 -5.09 -3.87
CA TYR A 366 4.02 -5.42 -4.91
C TYR A 366 4.68 -5.35 -6.29
N ALA A 367 4.42 -6.35 -7.13
CA ALA A 367 4.94 -6.38 -8.49
C ALA A 367 3.93 -6.99 -9.46
N ALA A 368 3.60 -6.27 -10.53
CA ALA A 368 2.80 -6.80 -11.62
C ALA A 368 3.66 -7.75 -12.49
N ILE A 369 3.03 -8.83 -12.97
CA ILE A 369 3.68 -9.84 -13.80
C ILE A 369 2.97 -9.99 -15.16
N GLY A 370 3.42 -10.96 -15.95
CA GLY A 370 2.87 -11.28 -17.26
C GLY A 370 1.36 -11.48 -17.25
N ARG A 371 0.70 -10.91 -18.27
CA ARG A 371 -0.75 -10.94 -18.42
C ARG A 371 -1.34 -12.34 -18.50
N LEU A 372 -0.59 -13.31 -19.03
CA LEU A 372 -0.99 -14.71 -19.08
C LEU A 372 -0.35 -15.54 -17.97
N GLY A 373 0.13 -14.88 -16.90
CA GLY A 373 0.73 -15.52 -15.73
C GLY A 373 2.23 -15.75 -15.88
N VAL A 374 2.67 -16.88 -15.36
CA VAL A 374 4.07 -17.32 -15.37
C VAL A 374 4.29 -18.51 -16.32
N GLY A 375 5.54 -18.92 -16.49
CA GLY A 375 5.90 -20.11 -17.26
C GLY A 375 6.04 -19.83 -18.75
N LYS A 376 6.79 -18.78 -19.07
CA LYS A 376 7.14 -18.40 -20.44
C LYS A 376 7.70 -19.58 -21.25
N GLN A 377 7.16 -19.80 -22.44
CA GLN A 377 7.64 -20.79 -23.41
C GLN A 377 8.03 -20.12 -24.73
N ASP A 378 7.21 -19.20 -25.22
CA ASP A 378 7.35 -18.66 -26.57
C ASP A 378 7.51 -17.14 -26.57
N GLU A 379 8.17 -16.61 -27.60
CA GLU A 379 8.18 -15.17 -27.85
C GLU A 379 6.75 -14.64 -27.99
N GLY A 380 6.46 -13.52 -27.33
CA GLY A 380 5.12 -12.91 -27.38
C GLY A 380 4.01 -13.64 -26.60
N ASP A 381 4.31 -14.70 -25.84
CA ASP A 381 3.31 -15.44 -25.04
C ASP A 381 2.78 -14.71 -23.78
N LEU A 382 3.27 -13.48 -23.52
CA LEU A 382 2.83 -12.59 -22.45
C LEU A 382 2.99 -13.17 -21.04
N ARG A 383 3.88 -14.16 -20.85
CA ARG A 383 4.16 -14.79 -19.56
C ARG A 383 5.48 -14.32 -18.99
N THR A 384 5.56 -14.24 -17.66
CA THR A 384 6.83 -14.08 -16.95
C THR A 384 7.53 -15.43 -16.85
N PRO A 385 8.84 -15.54 -17.13
CA PRO A 385 9.53 -16.82 -17.09
C PRO A 385 9.66 -17.37 -15.66
N LEU A 386 9.83 -18.70 -15.56
CA LEU A 386 10.10 -19.39 -14.30
C LEU A 386 11.53 -19.90 -14.30
N GLY A 387 12.25 -19.65 -13.20
CA GLY A 387 13.62 -20.12 -13.02
C GLY A 387 14.52 -19.11 -12.31
N VAL A 388 15.83 -19.31 -12.46
CA VAL A 388 16.88 -18.49 -11.86
C VAL A 388 17.54 -17.65 -12.94
N TYR A 389 17.65 -16.34 -12.69
CA TYR A 389 18.19 -15.35 -13.61
C TYR A 389 19.20 -14.45 -12.92
N ASP A 390 20.07 -13.84 -13.71
CA ASP A 390 20.92 -12.74 -13.23
C ASP A 390 20.41 -11.42 -13.76
N ILE A 391 20.63 -10.38 -12.97
CA ILE A 391 20.58 -9.01 -13.45
C ILE A 391 21.82 -8.77 -14.31
N THR A 392 21.64 -8.49 -15.60
CA THR A 392 22.76 -8.35 -16.56
C THR A 392 23.30 -6.93 -16.63
N GLY A 393 22.52 -5.93 -16.23
CA GLY A 393 22.90 -4.51 -16.22
C GLY A 393 21.93 -3.63 -15.46
N LYS A 394 22.18 -2.32 -15.47
CA LYS A 394 21.27 -1.28 -15.00
C LYS A 394 21.04 -0.29 -16.12
N LEU A 395 19.77 0.04 -16.36
CA LEU A 395 19.39 1.06 -17.32
C LEU A 395 18.62 2.15 -16.57
N ASP A 396 19.08 3.40 -16.68
CA ASP A 396 18.37 4.55 -16.13
C ASP A 396 17.17 4.95 -16.99
N SER A 397 16.29 5.78 -16.44
CA SER A 397 15.07 6.23 -17.12
C SER A 397 15.30 6.91 -18.48
N ARG A 398 16.45 7.56 -18.70
CA ARG A 398 16.77 8.20 -19.98
C ARG A 398 17.12 7.19 -21.06
N GLN A 399 17.68 6.04 -20.67
CA GLN A 399 18.05 4.97 -21.59
C GLN A 399 16.84 4.14 -22.05
N VAL A 400 15.84 3.95 -21.18
CA VAL A 400 14.68 3.09 -21.46
C VAL A 400 13.42 3.86 -21.86
N GLY A 401 13.33 5.15 -21.51
CA GLY A 401 12.18 6.00 -21.77
C GLY A 401 11.00 5.77 -20.83
N ASP A 402 9.97 6.61 -20.97
CA ASP A 402 8.88 6.77 -20.00
C ASP A 402 8.07 5.50 -19.72
N PHE A 403 8.02 4.57 -20.68
CA PHE A 403 7.30 3.30 -20.51
C PHE A 403 7.82 2.49 -19.32
N TYR A 404 9.14 2.54 -19.06
CA TYR A 404 9.81 1.76 -18.02
C TYR A 404 10.07 2.58 -16.75
N GLY A 405 9.52 3.79 -16.67
CA GLY A 405 9.52 4.61 -15.46
C GLY A 405 10.92 4.99 -15.00
N ALA A 406 11.21 4.72 -13.73
CA ALA A 406 12.48 5.07 -13.08
C ALA A 406 13.71 4.37 -13.70
N GLY A 407 13.52 3.29 -14.46
CA GLY A 407 14.59 2.54 -15.10
C GLY A 407 14.31 1.04 -15.13
N ALA A 408 15.29 0.26 -15.56
CA ALA A 408 15.16 -1.19 -15.71
C ALA A 408 16.42 -1.97 -15.29
N LEU A 409 16.19 -3.20 -14.83
CA LEU A 409 17.18 -4.23 -14.56
C LEU A 409 16.90 -5.41 -15.51
N PRO A 410 17.62 -5.51 -16.64
CA PRO A 410 17.42 -6.61 -17.57
C PRO A 410 17.83 -7.95 -16.96
N LEU A 411 17.02 -8.99 -17.18
CA LEU A 411 17.32 -10.35 -16.76
C LEU A 411 17.99 -11.16 -17.86
N SER A 412 18.72 -12.20 -17.47
CA SER A 412 19.41 -13.13 -18.37
C SER A 412 18.48 -14.10 -19.12
N TYR A 413 17.19 -13.81 -19.27
CA TYR A 413 16.26 -14.64 -20.03
C TYR A 413 16.44 -14.40 -21.55
N PRO A 414 16.48 -15.47 -22.38
CA PRO A 414 16.55 -16.88 -22.01
C PRO A 414 17.98 -17.28 -21.63
N ASN A 415 18.14 -17.96 -20.49
CA ASN A 415 19.44 -18.50 -20.05
C ASN A 415 19.70 -19.90 -20.65
N GLU A 416 20.80 -20.54 -20.27
CA GLU A 416 21.19 -21.89 -20.76
C GLU A 416 20.09 -22.94 -20.47
N HIS A 417 19.42 -22.86 -19.33
CA HIS A 417 18.33 -23.76 -18.97
C HIS A 417 17.09 -23.53 -19.83
N ASP A 418 16.71 -22.27 -20.10
CA ASP A 418 15.62 -21.93 -21.00
C ASP A 418 15.88 -22.42 -22.42
N ARG A 419 17.12 -22.26 -22.91
CA ARG A 419 17.54 -22.74 -24.24
C ARG A 419 17.50 -24.27 -24.34
N ARG A 420 17.92 -25.00 -23.30
CA ARG A 420 17.76 -26.47 -23.23
C ARG A 420 16.30 -26.90 -23.35
N LEU A 421 15.39 -26.13 -22.76
CA LEU A 421 13.95 -26.34 -22.84
C LEU A 421 13.32 -25.79 -24.13
N ARG A 422 14.14 -25.26 -25.05
CA ARG A 422 13.72 -24.65 -26.34
C ARG A 422 12.77 -23.47 -26.17
N ARG A 423 12.88 -22.74 -25.05
CA ARG A 423 12.09 -21.54 -24.83
C ARG A 423 12.65 -20.37 -25.64
N THR A 424 11.76 -19.51 -26.12
CA THR A 424 12.11 -18.36 -26.99
C THR A 424 11.67 -17.02 -26.38
N GLY A 425 11.97 -15.93 -27.08
CA GLY A 425 11.73 -14.55 -26.64
C GLY A 425 12.95 -13.91 -25.98
N ALA A 426 12.81 -12.66 -25.56
CA ALA A 426 13.86 -11.85 -24.95
C ALA A 426 13.25 -10.71 -24.10
N ASN A 427 14.11 -9.83 -23.57
CA ASN A 427 13.71 -8.55 -22.96
C ASN A 427 12.79 -8.67 -21.72
N ILE A 428 13.04 -9.66 -20.86
CA ILE A 428 12.37 -9.76 -19.57
C ILE A 428 13.13 -8.93 -18.54
N TRP A 429 12.53 -7.86 -18.05
CA TRP A 429 13.17 -6.90 -17.14
C TRP A 429 12.39 -6.78 -15.83
N LEU A 430 13.07 -6.37 -14.76
CA LEU A 430 12.43 -5.66 -13.64
C LEU A 430 12.44 -4.18 -14.01
N HIS A 431 11.29 -3.50 -13.96
CA HIS A 431 11.24 -2.07 -14.29
C HIS A 431 10.15 -1.31 -13.53
N GLY A 432 10.18 0.02 -13.64
CA GLY A 432 9.21 0.92 -13.01
C GLY A 432 7.91 1.08 -13.81
N THR A 433 6.91 1.69 -13.19
CA THR A 433 5.65 2.04 -13.84
C THR A 433 5.78 3.29 -14.70
N ARG A 434 4.88 3.46 -15.67
CA ARG A 434 4.78 4.73 -16.40
C ARG A 434 4.46 5.88 -15.44
N ALA A 435 4.94 7.08 -15.76
CA ALA A 435 4.81 8.24 -14.88
C ALA A 435 3.35 8.54 -14.49
N GLU A 436 2.38 8.26 -15.37
CA GLU A 436 0.96 8.56 -15.17
C GLU A 436 0.29 7.71 -14.08
N ARG A 437 0.95 6.65 -13.58
CA ARG A 437 0.39 5.74 -12.57
C ARG A 437 1.40 5.29 -11.53
N HIS A 438 0.92 5.09 -10.31
CA HIS A 438 1.74 4.60 -9.20
C HIS A 438 2.07 3.10 -9.32
N ALA A 439 1.13 2.29 -9.80
CA ALA A 439 1.25 0.84 -9.91
C ALA A 439 0.51 0.33 -11.15
N ASP A 440 0.99 -0.78 -11.70
CA ASP A 440 0.33 -1.55 -12.75
C ASP A 440 -0.55 -2.64 -12.11
N ALA A 441 -1.66 -2.99 -12.75
CA ALA A 441 -2.56 -4.03 -12.25
C ALA A 441 -1.87 -5.41 -12.22
N PRO A 442 -2.31 -6.36 -11.37
CA PRO A 442 -1.78 -7.71 -11.39
C PRO A 442 -2.00 -8.34 -12.76
N PHE A 443 -1.03 -9.10 -13.25
CA PHE A 443 -1.11 -9.77 -14.55
C PHE A 443 -1.44 -8.79 -15.70
N SER A 444 -0.64 -7.73 -15.84
CA SER A 444 -0.83 -6.71 -16.89
C SER A 444 0.36 -6.55 -17.84
N SER A 445 1.52 -7.10 -17.50
CA SER A 445 2.74 -6.89 -18.28
C SER A 445 2.80 -7.84 -19.49
N ASN A 446 3.72 -7.58 -20.41
CA ASN A 446 4.03 -8.50 -21.52
C ASN A 446 5.04 -9.60 -21.12
N GLY A 447 5.32 -9.77 -19.82
CA GLY A 447 6.26 -10.76 -19.28
C GLY A 447 7.26 -10.18 -18.27
N CYS A 448 7.45 -8.86 -18.27
CA CYS A 448 8.29 -8.16 -17.28
C CYS A 448 7.71 -8.22 -15.86
N ILE A 449 8.56 -7.93 -14.87
CA ILE A 449 8.18 -7.72 -13.47
C ILE A 449 8.16 -6.21 -13.23
N VAL A 450 6.98 -5.64 -12.99
CA VAL A 450 6.77 -4.19 -12.94
C VAL A 450 6.52 -3.73 -11.51
N LEU A 451 7.32 -2.78 -11.03
CA LEU A 451 7.26 -2.21 -9.69
C LEU A 451 6.83 -0.73 -9.74
N SER A 452 6.41 -0.19 -8.59
CA SER A 452 6.24 1.26 -8.46
C SER A 452 7.58 1.97 -8.70
N ASN A 453 7.56 3.19 -9.24
CA ASN A 453 8.81 3.94 -9.45
C ASN A 453 9.65 4.12 -8.16
N PRO A 454 9.07 4.47 -7.00
CA PRO A 454 9.84 4.53 -5.74
C PRO A 454 10.51 3.20 -5.37
N ASP A 455 9.83 2.07 -5.57
CA ASP A 455 10.38 0.74 -5.30
C ASP A 455 11.48 0.39 -6.31
N MET A 456 11.26 0.71 -7.59
CA MET A 456 12.24 0.49 -8.64
C MET A 456 13.52 1.30 -8.41
N GLU A 457 13.40 2.56 -8.00
CA GLU A 457 14.54 3.42 -7.64
C GLU A 457 15.35 2.83 -6.49
N ARG A 458 14.68 2.23 -5.49
CA ARG A 458 15.36 1.50 -4.42
C ARG A 458 16.13 0.30 -4.97
N LEU A 459 15.52 -0.52 -5.83
CA LEU A 459 16.21 -1.66 -6.43
C LEU A 459 17.38 -1.23 -7.34
N LEU A 460 17.25 -0.15 -8.09
CA LEU A 460 18.32 0.41 -8.92
C LEU A 460 19.52 0.88 -8.10
N ARG A 461 19.30 1.38 -6.88
CA ARG A 461 20.40 1.74 -5.96
C ARG A 461 21.06 0.50 -5.36
N ASP A 462 20.25 -0.43 -4.86
CA ASP A 462 20.72 -1.48 -3.96
C ASP A 462 21.28 -2.71 -4.71
N LEU A 463 20.60 -3.17 -5.77
CA LEU A 463 20.93 -4.43 -6.42
C LEU A 463 22.18 -4.30 -7.30
N VAL A 464 23.01 -5.34 -7.39
CA VAL A 464 24.27 -5.32 -8.15
C VAL A 464 24.21 -6.32 -9.32
N PRO A 465 24.39 -5.87 -10.58
CA PRO A 465 24.41 -6.76 -11.75
C PRO A 465 25.46 -7.86 -11.61
N ARG A 466 25.17 -9.04 -12.16
CA ARG A 466 26.00 -10.26 -12.13
C ARG A 466 26.34 -10.80 -10.74
N ARG A 467 25.86 -10.15 -9.68
CA ARG A 467 26.06 -10.56 -8.27
C ARG A 467 24.76 -10.86 -7.53
N THR A 468 23.66 -10.29 -8.01
CA THR A 468 22.33 -10.45 -7.40
C THR A 468 21.51 -11.42 -8.25
N PRO A 469 21.29 -12.66 -7.78
CA PRO A 469 20.40 -13.59 -8.45
C PRO A 469 18.93 -13.18 -8.26
N VAL A 470 18.11 -13.54 -9.25
CA VAL A 470 16.66 -13.35 -9.27
C VAL A 470 16.01 -14.71 -9.47
N VAL A 471 15.25 -15.18 -8.49
CA VAL A 471 14.50 -16.43 -8.56
C VAL A 471 13.03 -16.10 -8.80
N ILE A 472 12.44 -16.66 -9.85
CA ILE A 472 11.04 -16.47 -10.18
C ILE A 472 10.33 -17.80 -10.08
N ALA A 473 9.41 -17.91 -9.14
CA ALA A 473 8.60 -19.09 -8.88
C ALA A 473 7.13 -18.79 -9.18
N GLU A 474 6.37 -19.85 -9.47
CA GLU A 474 4.92 -19.75 -9.57
C GLU A 474 4.29 -19.41 -8.23
N HIS A 475 4.73 -20.12 -7.18
CA HIS A 475 4.38 -19.88 -5.78
C HIS A 475 5.63 -20.14 -4.93
N LEU A 476 5.95 -19.25 -3.99
CA LEU A 476 7.07 -19.44 -3.09
C LEU A 476 6.66 -20.27 -1.88
N GLU A 477 7.30 -21.42 -1.72
CA GLU A 477 7.19 -22.23 -0.51
C GLU A 477 8.29 -21.85 0.49
N TRP A 478 7.87 -21.26 1.60
CA TRP A 478 8.77 -20.83 2.68
C TRP A 478 9.00 -21.98 3.66
N VAL A 479 10.25 -22.46 3.73
CA VAL A 479 10.64 -23.63 4.51
C VAL A 479 11.75 -23.30 5.50
N SER A 480 11.85 -24.07 6.57
CA SER A 480 12.97 -23.92 7.50
C SER A 480 14.28 -24.39 6.84
N PRO A 481 15.45 -23.79 7.17
CA PRO A 481 16.75 -24.23 6.68
C PRO A 481 17.09 -25.70 6.96
N LYS A 482 16.42 -26.32 7.96
CA LYS A 482 16.53 -27.74 8.30
C LYS A 482 15.91 -28.63 7.23
N VAL A 483 14.76 -28.25 6.66
CA VAL A 483 14.09 -29.00 5.57
C VAL A 483 14.99 -29.05 4.33
N LEU A 484 15.77 -28.00 4.09
CA LEU A 484 16.70 -27.93 2.97
C LEU A 484 18.04 -28.67 3.20
N ALA A 485 18.31 -29.14 4.42
CA ALA A 485 19.65 -29.61 4.80
C ALA A 485 20.13 -30.82 3.99
N GLU A 486 19.31 -31.85 3.84
CA GLU A 486 19.65 -33.04 3.07
C GLU A 486 19.93 -32.68 1.60
N ARG A 487 19.03 -31.90 1.02
CA ARG A 487 19.11 -31.48 -0.38
C ARG A 487 20.31 -30.57 -0.65
N ARG A 488 20.62 -29.67 0.29
CA ARG A 488 21.84 -28.84 0.27
C ARG A 488 23.09 -29.72 0.33
N SER A 489 23.17 -30.68 1.25
CA SER A 489 24.31 -31.60 1.36
C SER A 489 24.49 -32.43 0.08
N ALA A 490 23.41 -32.94 -0.51
CA ALA A 490 23.46 -33.66 -1.78
C ALA A 490 23.99 -32.78 -2.92
N ALA A 491 23.54 -31.52 -3.02
CA ALA A 491 24.02 -30.60 -4.04
C ALA A 491 25.50 -30.22 -3.84
N ILE A 492 25.95 -30.01 -2.60
CA ILE A 492 27.38 -29.78 -2.29
C ILE A 492 28.21 -30.99 -2.72
N ALA A 493 27.74 -32.21 -2.42
CA ALA A 493 28.44 -33.43 -2.81
C ALA A 493 28.59 -33.58 -4.34
N LEU A 494 27.62 -33.13 -5.13
CA LEU A 494 27.73 -33.11 -6.60
C LEU A 494 28.87 -32.20 -7.06
N VAL A 495 28.93 -30.98 -6.55
CA VAL A 495 29.97 -30.02 -6.94
C VAL A 495 31.35 -30.48 -6.46
N GLU A 496 31.43 -31.07 -5.26
CA GLU A 496 32.67 -31.69 -4.77
C GLU A 496 33.09 -32.88 -5.64
N SER A 497 32.16 -33.68 -6.14
CA SER A 497 32.48 -34.79 -7.07
C SER A 497 33.09 -34.27 -8.37
N TRP A 498 32.59 -33.14 -8.89
CA TRP A 498 33.18 -32.45 -10.02
C TRP A 498 34.58 -31.93 -9.70
N ARG A 499 34.76 -31.27 -8.56
CA ARG A 499 36.08 -30.77 -8.11
C ARG A 499 37.10 -31.90 -7.99
N MET A 500 36.71 -33.03 -7.44
CA MET A 500 37.56 -34.22 -7.33
C MET A 500 37.95 -34.75 -8.71
N ALA A 501 37.01 -34.83 -9.65
CA ALA A 501 37.30 -35.24 -11.02
C ALA A 501 38.23 -34.26 -11.75
N ARG A 502 38.10 -32.95 -11.49
CA ARG A 502 38.99 -31.89 -12.02
C ARG A 502 40.43 -31.94 -11.46
N MET A 503 40.62 -32.62 -10.33
CA MET A 503 41.93 -32.86 -9.71
C MET A 503 42.56 -34.21 -10.10
N GLN A 504 42.04 -34.85 -11.16
CA GLN A 504 42.63 -36.03 -11.75
C GLN A 504 43.11 -35.71 -13.18
N PRO A 505 44.27 -36.22 -13.62
CA PRO A 505 44.71 -36.11 -15.01
C PRO A 505 43.96 -37.09 -15.95
N ASP A 506 42.65 -37.27 -15.72
CA ASP A 506 41.76 -38.16 -16.46
C ASP A 506 40.51 -37.37 -16.94
N PRO A 507 40.52 -36.85 -18.17
CA PRO A 507 39.39 -36.09 -18.69
C PRO A 507 38.13 -36.94 -18.90
N GLU A 508 38.23 -38.26 -19.06
CA GLU A 508 37.04 -39.12 -19.25
C GLU A 508 36.22 -39.23 -17.97
N ARG A 509 36.89 -39.32 -16.82
CA ARG A 509 36.23 -39.31 -15.52
C ARG A 509 35.46 -38.01 -15.28
N LEU A 510 36.03 -36.87 -15.70
CA LEU A 510 35.35 -35.58 -15.63
C LEU A 510 34.18 -35.51 -16.63
N LEU A 511 34.40 -35.94 -17.87
CA LEU A 511 33.37 -35.97 -18.92
C LEU A 511 32.17 -36.85 -18.56
N ALA A 512 32.36 -37.89 -17.74
CA ALA A 512 31.26 -38.71 -17.25
C ALA A 512 30.22 -37.93 -16.43
N LEU A 513 30.57 -36.75 -15.90
CA LEU A 513 29.65 -35.85 -15.21
C LEU A 513 28.85 -34.96 -16.17
N TYR A 514 29.20 -34.91 -17.46
CA TYR A 514 28.53 -34.06 -18.45
C TYR A 514 27.44 -34.83 -19.19
N ASP A 515 26.39 -34.12 -19.55
CA ASP A 515 25.29 -34.61 -20.38
C ASP A 515 25.79 -34.81 -21.82
N ARG A 516 25.26 -35.83 -22.52
CA ARG A 516 25.64 -36.11 -23.90
C ARG A 516 25.23 -35.00 -24.87
N ALA A 517 24.16 -34.27 -24.53
CA ALA A 517 23.68 -33.10 -25.23
C ALA A 517 24.18 -31.79 -24.59
N PHE A 518 25.36 -31.81 -23.95
CA PHE A 518 25.98 -30.61 -23.40
C PHE A 518 26.13 -29.51 -24.46
N ASP A 519 25.68 -28.31 -24.09
CA ASP A 519 25.82 -27.09 -24.87
C ASP A 519 25.84 -25.89 -23.93
N ASN A 520 26.83 -25.02 -24.09
CA ASN A 520 26.93 -23.76 -23.34
C ASN A 520 26.60 -22.52 -24.16
N GLY A 521 26.02 -22.68 -25.35
CA GLY A 521 25.68 -21.62 -26.29
C GLY A 521 26.87 -21.11 -27.11
N VAL A 522 28.09 -21.51 -26.76
CA VAL A 522 29.32 -21.19 -27.48
C VAL A 522 29.89 -22.43 -28.15
N GLN A 523 29.87 -23.57 -27.45
CA GLN A 523 30.48 -24.80 -27.92
C GLN A 523 29.75 -26.04 -27.39
N GLY A 524 29.75 -27.10 -28.20
CA GLY A 524 29.20 -28.40 -27.83
C GLY A 524 30.19 -29.28 -27.08
N LEU A 525 29.76 -30.49 -26.74
CA LEU A 525 30.55 -31.44 -25.95
C LEU A 525 31.90 -31.80 -26.58
N ALA A 526 32.01 -31.86 -27.91
CA ALA A 526 33.24 -32.27 -28.59
C ALA A 526 34.36 -31.23 -28.46
N GLU A 527 34.04 -29.94 -28.65
CA GLU A 527 34.92 -28.80 -28.40
C GLU A 527 35.28 -28.72 -26.92
N TRP A 528 34.27 -28.85 -26.05
CA TRP A 528 34.46 -28.80 -24.60
C TRP A 528 35.40 -29.89 -24.11
N ARG A 529 35.28 -31.12 -24.63
CA ARG A 529 36.21 -32.23 -24.35
C ARG A 529 37.66 -31.86 -24.67
N ARG A 530 37.93 -31.19 -25.79
CA ARG A 530 39.29 -30.74 -26.14
C ARG A 530 39.82 -29.73 -25.12
N GLN A 531 38.97 -28.79 -24.69
CA GLN A 531 39.32 -27.80 -23.67
C GLN A 531 39.59 -28.44 -22.30
N LEU A 532 38.73 -29.38 -21.88
CA LEU A 532 38.92 -30.12 -20.63
C LEU A 532 40.18 -30.98 -20.63
N ALA A 533 40.48 -31.64 -21.75
CA ALA A 533 41.71 -32.43 -21.90
C ALA A 533 42.97 -31.56 -21.80
N LYS A 534 42.95 -30.38 -22.42
CA LYS A 534 44.04 -29.40 -22.30
C LYS A 534 44.24 -28.95 -20.84
N ASP A 535 43.16 -28.57 -20.16
CA ASP A 535 43.25 -28.14 -18.77
C ASP A 535 43.67 -29.28 -17.82
N ALA A 536 43.24 -30.52 -18.07
CA ALA A 536 43.67 -31.68 -17.31
C ALA A 536 45.19 -31.93 -17.46
N ALA A 537 45.75 -31.73 -18.65
CA ALA A 537 47.18 -31.85 -18.88
C ALA A 537 47.99 -30.74 -18.19
N GLU A 538 47.50 -29.49 -18.19
CA GLU A 538 48.20 -28.33 -17.62
C GLU A 538 48.03 -28.20 -16.10
N HIS A 539 46.85 -28.57 -15.58
CA HIS A 539 46.41 -28.23 -14.23
C HIS A 539 45.74 -29.39 -13.49
N GLY A 540 45.60 -30.58 -14.09
CA GLY A 540 44.81 -31.69 -13.54
C GLY A 540 45.27 -32.21 -12.19
N ALA A 541 46.54 -32.08 -11.81
CA ALA A 541 47.04 -32.51 -10.50
C ALA A 541 47.13 -31.37 -9.46
N LYS A 542 46.77 -30.14 -9.83
CA LYS A 542 46.83 -28.99 -8.93
C LYS A 542 45.62 -28.99 -8.01
N GLU A 543 45.84 -28.72 -6.73
CA GLU A 543 44.76 -28.58 -5.76
C GLU A 543 43.86 -27.38 -6.12
N ARG A 544 42.54 -27.61 -6.10
CA ARG A 544 41.50 -26.63 -6.43
C ARG A 544 40.59 -26.43 -5.23
N GLN A 545 40.32 -25.17 -4.91
CA GLN A 545 39.34 -24.76 -3.89
C GLN A 545 38.15 -24.11 -4.57
N LEU A 546 36.96 -24.36 -4.03
CA LEU A 546 35.74 -23.68 -4.45
C LEU A 546 35.35 -22.69 -3.36
N THR A 547 35.28 -21.43 -3.75
CA THR A 547 34.89 -20.32 -2.88
C THR A 547 33.61 -19.71 -3.44
N ASP A 548 32.88 -18.96 -2.61
CA ASP A 548 31.63 -18.29 -3.03
C ASP A 548 30.60 -19.25 -3.65
N LEU A 549 30.49 -20.48 -3.12
CA LEU A 549 29.57 -21.48 -3.64
C LEU A 549 28.11 -21.08 -3.39
N MET A 550 27.38 -20.84 -4.47
CA MET A 550 25.95 -20.62 -4.52
C MET A 550 25.27 -21.79 -5.23
N VAL A 551 24.20 -22.30 -4.63
CA VAL A 551 23.38 -23.39 -5.18
C VAL A 551 21.91 -22.99 -5.09
N LEU A 552 21.26 -22.87 -6.25
CA LEU A 552 19.86 -22.53 -6.38
C LEU A 552 19.12 -23.65 -7.14
N ASP A 553 17.88 -23.89 -6.75
CA ASP A 553 16.96 -24.77 -7.48
C ASP A 553 16.27 -24.01 -8.61
N ALA A 554 16.35 -24.53 -9.84
CA ALA A 554 15.78 -23.86 -11.00
C ALA A 554 14.32 -24.28 -11.30
N GLN A 555 13.80 -25.34 -10.69
CA GLN A 555 12.43 -25.80 -10.91
C GLN A 555 11.80 -26.45 -9.68
N ARG A 556 10.47 -26.36 -9.60
CA ARG A 556 9.67 -27.10 -8.63
C ARG A 556 9.81 -28.60 -8.85
N GLY A 557 10.57 -29.29 -7.98
CA GLY A 557 10.78 -30.74 -8.04
C GLY A 557 12.25 -31.17 -8.00
N GLY A 558 13.19 -30.24 -8.18
CA GLY A 558 14.62 -30.52 -8.05
C GLY A 558 15.21 -31.36 -9.18
N ASP A 559 14.73 -31.14 -10.40
CA ASP A 559 15.27 -31.76 -11.61
C ASP A 559 16.32 -30.90 -12.32
N ALA A 560 16.55 -29.65 -11.86
CA ALA A 560 17.61 -28.79 -12.36
C ALA A 560 18.23 -27.93 -11.23
N LEU A 561 19.57 -27.84 -11.21
CA LEU A 561 20.31 -26.99 -10.27
C LEU A 561 21.11 -25.93 -11.02
N PHE A 562 21.12 -24.74 -10.44
CA PHE A 562 21.90 -23.59 -10.88
C PHE A 562 23.01 -23.34 -9.86
N ILE A 563 24.25 -23.57 -10.27
CA ILE A 563 25.40 -23.57 -9.37
C ILE A 563 26.41 -22.55 -9.85
N THR A 564 26.82 -21.64 -8.97
CA THR A 564 27.85 -20.64 -9.26
C THR A 564 28.91 -20.70 -8.17
N PHE A 565 30.19 -20.67 -8.53
CA PHE A 565 31.30 -20.68 -7.58
C PHE A 565 32.56 -20.12 -8.21
N ARG A 566 33.51 -19.67 -7.39
CA ARG A 566 34.85 -19.29 -7.82
C ARG A 566 35.81 -20.46 -7.65
N GLU A 567 36.44 -20.88 -8.74
CA GLU A 567 37.43 -21.96 -8.75
C GLU A 567 38.83 -21.36 -8.59
N VAL A 568 39.49 -21.61 -7.45
CA VAL A 568 40.83 -21.07 -7.15
C VAL A 568 41.85 -22.19 -7.08
N LEU A 569 42.92 -22.08 -7.86
CA LEU A 569 44.05 -23.00 -7.80
C LEU A 569 44.93 -22.69 -6.58
N ARG A 570 45.45 -23.72 -5.92
CA ARG A 570 46.39 -23.55 -4.80
C ARG A 570 47.62 -22.76 -5.27
N GLY A 571 47.92 -21.69 -4.55
CA GLY A 571 48.99 -20.73 -4.88
C GLY A 571 48.53 -19.54 -5.74
N SER A 572 47.28 -19.52 -6.19
CA SER A 572 46.66 -18.38 -6.88
C SER A 572 45.76 -17.57 -5.94
N VAL A 573 45.76 -16.25 -6.10
CA VAL A 573 44.90 -15.33 -5.32
C VAL A 573 43.54 -15.14 -5.99
N HIS A 574 43.49 -15.31 -7.32
CA HIS A 574 42.28 -15.15 -8.12
C HIS A 574 42.01 -16.41 -8.94
N GLY A 575 40.75 -16.59 -9.29
CA GLY A 575 40.29 -17.70 -10.12
C GLY A 575 38.96 -17.37 -10.78
N PRO A 576 38.60 -18.07 -11.88
CA PRO A 576 37.40 -17.77 -12.65
C PRO A 576 36.12 -17.98 -11.83
N LEU A 577 35.12 -17.11 -12.03
CA LEU A 577 33.77 -17.33 -11.56
C LEU A 577 33.05 -18.24 -12.56
N ARG A 578 32.76 -19.47 -12.15
CA ARG A 578 32.10 -20.48 -12.98
C ARG A 578 30.62 -20.57 -12.69
N ARG A 579 29.88 -20.91 -13.73
CA ARG A 579 28.48 -21.32 -13.65
C ARG A 579 28.28 -22.68 -14.26
N GLN A 580 27.56 -23.53 -13.55
CA GLN A 580 27.14 -24.85 -14.00
C GLN A 580 25.64 -24.98 -13.89
N TYR A 581 25.06 -25.62 -14.89
CA TYR A 581 23.69 -26.07 -14.89
C TYR A 581 23.65 -27.59 -14.89
N TRP A 582 23.01 -28.15 -13.87
CA TRP A 582 22.87 -29.58 -13.70
C TRP A 582 21.42 -29.98 -13.92
N ALA A 583 21.19 -31.13 -14.54
CA ALA A 583 19.87 -31.74 -14.66
C ALA A 583 19.95 -33.24 -14.36
N ARG A 584 18.82 -33.85 -13.98
CA ARG A 584 18.72 -35.31 -13.85
C ARG A 584 18.48 -35.94 -15.22
N GLU A 585 19.40 -36.81 -15.64
CA GLU A 585 19.27 -37.66 -16.82
C GLU A 585 19.32 -39.12 -16.38
N ARG A 586 18.23 -39.88 -16.61
CA ARG A 586 18.11 -41.31 -16.24
C ARG A 586 18.48 -41.60 -14.77
N GLY A 587 18.07 -40.71 -13.86
CA GLY A 587 18.33 -40.83 -12.43
C GLY A 587 19.73 -40.39 -11.97
N GLN A 588 20.59 -39.93 -12.87
CA GLN A 588 21.91 -39.38 -12.54
C GLN A 588 21.97 -37.87 -12.81
N TRP A 589 22.65 -37.14 -11.94
CA TRP A 589 22.93 -35.73 -12.17
C TRP A 589 24.01 -35.55 -13.24
N LYS A 590 23.73 -34.71 -14.24
CA LYS A 590 24.65 -34.37 -15.33
C LYS A 590 24.72 -32.86 -15.54
N ILE A 591 25.92 -32.37 -15.82
CA ILE A 591 26.17 -30.99 -16.24
C ILE A 591 25.77 -30.88 -17.70
N PHE A 592 24.75 -30.09 -17.99
CA PHE A 592 24.35 -29.84 -19.38
C PHE A 592 24.89 -28.53 -19.93
N SER A 593 25.36 -27.64 -19.06
CA SER A 593 25.96 -26.38 -19.46
C SER A 593 26.96 -25.90 -18.42
N GLU A 594 28.11 -25.41 -18.86
CA GLU A 594 29.14 -24.80 -18.03
C GLU A 594 29.80 -23.63 -18.75
N GLY A 595 30.02 -22.54 -18.03
CA GLY A 595 30.68 -21.34 -18.53
C GLY A 595 31.39 -20.54 -17.45
N VAL A 596 32.20 -19.57 -17.88
CA VAL A 596 32.87 -18.59 -17.03
C VAL A 596 32.14 -17.24 -17.18
N LEU A 597 31.86 -16.57 -16.06
CA LEU A 597 31.08 -15.33 -16.02
C LEU A 597 31.94 -14.04 -15.99
N GLU A 598 33.21 -14.16 -15.61
CA GLU A 598 34.20 -13.09 -15.42
C GLU A 598 35.56 -13.46 -16.02
#